data_AF-A0A6J1QVY2-F1
#
_entry.id   AF-A0A6J1QVY2-F1
#
_cell.length_a   1.000
_cell.length_b   1.000
_cell.length_c   1.000
_cell.angle_alpha   90.00
_cell.angle_beta   90.00
_cell.angle_gamma   90.00
#
_symmetry.space_group_name_H-M   'P 1'
#
loop_
_entity.id
_entity.type
_entity.pdbx_description
1 polymer ?
#
loop_
_entity_poly.entity_id
_entity_poly.type
_entity_poly.pdbx_seq_one_letter_code
_entity_poly.pdbx_strand_id
1 'polypeptide(L)'
;MECLDRIDHSGVKEKYQEVQKVLETPERSWCSHKIHEKKKKAVGILMEILEALAHCKEPLCTVVAAITHLNIGLLQADLRDLGLAKEYFRKCIDLLDDTEDSKLTPEGILPAISANNELGIVYAVEGLFEEAKDFFKQAEGLYVKFTEDVGLEPVHMTIMNIVGLTGIERDLCANSILEKLHESTLYNLCINDAVSPPQIGR
;
A
#
# COMPACT_ATOMS: atom_id res chain seq x y z
N MET A 1 2.46 9.97 -12.24
CA MET A 1 3.10 9.16 -13.30
C MET A 1 4.55 9.57 -13.59
N GLU A 2 4.96 10.79 -13.24
CA GLU A 2 6.29 11.37 -13.51
C GLU A 2 7.49 10.55 -13.00
N CYS A 3 7.32 9.75 -11.93
CA CYS A 3 8.38 8.86 -11.43
C CYS A 3 8.45 7.48 -12.12
N LEU A 4 7.38 6.98 -12.73
CA LEU A 4 7.45 5.76 -13.56
C LEU A 4 8.18 6.04 -14.87
N ASP A 5 8.14 7.28 -15.36
CA ASP A 5 8.87 7.74 -16.54
C ASP A 5 10.39 7.76 -16.32
N ARG A 6 10.84 7.73 -15.06
CA ARG A 6 12.24 7.65 -14.67
C ARG A 6 12.77 6.21 -14.67
N ILE A 7 11.90 5.21 -14.87
CA ILE A 7 12.23 3.79 -14.86
C ILE A 7 12.15 3.26 -16.29
N ASP A 8 13.29 3.22 -16.97
CA ASP A 8 13.41 2.60 -18.30
C ASP A 8 13.69 1.09 -18.17
N HIS A 9 12.80 0.38 -17.45
CA HIS A 9 12.96 -1.06 -17.22
C HIS A 9 11.73 -1.82 -17.73
N SER A 10 11.94 -2.69 -18.72
CA SER A 10 11.03 -3.79 -19.13
C SER A 10 9.54 -3.44 -19.32
N GLY A 11 9.22 -2.20 -19.69
CA GLY A 11 7.85 -1.76 -19.91
C GLY A 11 6.97 -1.74 -18.64
N VAL A 12 7.57 -1.49 -17.47
CA VAL A 12 6.87 -1.44 -16.18
C VAL A 12 5.70 -0.45 -16.22
N LYS A 13 5.90 0.72 -16.84
CA LYS A 13 4.85 1.74 -17.02
C LYS A 13 3.66 1.20 -17.81
N GLU A 14 3.92 0.56 -18.95
CA GLU A 14 2.90 -0.04 -19.82
C GLU A 14 2.13 -1.13 -19.09
N LYS A 15 2.81 -1.96 -18.29
CA LYS A 15 2.16 -2.97 -17.46
C LYS A 15 1.25 -2.34 -16.40
N TYR A 16 1.68 -1.27 -15.72
CA TYR A 16 0.81 -0.54 -14.79
C TYR A 16 -0.42 0.05 -15.48
N GLN A 17 -0.26 0.61 -16.68
CA GLN A 17 -1.37 1.10 -17.50
C GLN A 17 -2.33 -0.04 -17.90
N GLU A 18 -1.80 -1.22 -18.22
CA GLU A 18 -2.63 -2.40 -18.48
C GLU A 18 -3.44 -2.80 -17.25
N VAL A 19 -2.82 -2.83 -16.07
CA VAL A 19 -3.55 -3.15 -14.83
C VAL A 19 -4.67 -2.14 -14.58
N GLN A 20 -4.41 -0.84 -14.71
CA GLN A 20 -5.43 0.20 -14.58
C GLN A 20 -6.59 -0.06 -15.54
N LYS A 21 -6.29 -0.32 -16.82
CA LYS A 21 -7.31 -0.63 -17.83
C LYS A 21 -8.12 -1.87 -17.48
N VAL A 22 -7.49 -2.93 -16.98
CA VAL A 22 -8.18 -4.16 -16.55
C VAL A 22 -9.18 -3.88 -15.43
N LEU A 23 -8.78 -3.09 -14.43
CA LEU A 23 -9.60 -2.76 -13.26
C LEU A 23 -10.71 -1.75 -13.58
N GLU A 24 -10.45 -0.77 -14.44
CA GLU A 24 -11.41 0.30 -14.80
C GLU A 24 -12.43 -0.11 -15.85
N THR A 25 -12.16 -1.15 -16.64
CA THR A 25 -13.09 -1.61 -17.67
C THR A 25 -14.44 -1.92 -17.01
N PRO A 26 -15.54 -1.25 -17.39
CA PRO A 26 -16.84 -1.52 -16.78
C PRO A 26 -17.28 -2.95 -17.09
N GLU A 27 -17.69 -3.71 -16.07
CA GLU A 27 -18.36 -4.98 -16.32
C GLU A 27 -19.80 -4.73 -16.75
N ARG A 28 -20.22 -5.37 -17.84
CA ARG A 28 -21.65 -5.38 -18.24
C ARG A 28 -22.53 -6.13 -17.23
N SER A 29 -21.92 -6.90 -16.34
CA SER A 29 -22.59 -7.71 -15.31
C SER A 29 -21.81 -7.62 -14.01
N TRP A 30 -22.45 -7.14 -12.95
CA TRP A 30 -21.93 -7.07 -11.58
C TRP A 30 -21.84 -8.46 -10.91
N CYS A 31 -21.50 -9.49 -11.68
CA CYS A 31 -21.27 -10.82 -11.13
C CYS A 31 -19.93 -10.84 -10.40
N SER A 32 -19.95 -11.22 -9.13
CA SER A 32 -18.76 -11.32 -8.26
C SER A 32 -17.63 -12.10 -8.95
N HIS A 33 -17.95 -13.21 -9.64
CA HIS A 33 -16.95 -14.00 -10.36
C HIS A 33 -16.13 -13.18 -11.36
N LYS A 34 -16.76 -12.33 -12.19
CA LYS A 34 -16.05 -11.52 -13.20
C LYS A 34 -15.16 -10.46 -12.57
N ILE A 35 -15.62 -9.87 -11.46
CA ILE A 35 -14.85 -8.90 -10.68
C ILE A 35 -13.61 -9.58 -10.08
N HIS A 36 -13.75 -10.78 -9.53
CA HIS A 36 -12.63 -11.58 -9.03
C HIS A 36 -11.63 -11.93 -10.14
N GLU A 37 -12.10 -12.35 -11.33
CA GLU A 37 -11.21 -12.68 -12.45
C GLU A 37 -10.40 -11.48 -12.94
N LYS A 38 -10.99 -10.28 -12.97
CA LYS A 38 -10.25 -9.04 -13.27
C LYS A 38 -9.14 -8.76 -12.27
N LYS A 39 -9.44 -8.88 -10.97
CA LYS A 39 -8.45 -8.69 -9.90
C LYS A 39 -7.32 -9.72 -9.99
N LYS A 40 -7.64 -11.00 -10.25
CA LYS A 40 -6.62 -12.04 -10.47
C LYS A 40 -5.74 -11.74 -11.68
N LYS A 41 -6.32 -11.27 -12.79
CA LYS A 41 -5.54 -10.84 -13.97
C LYS A 41 -4.62 -9.67 -13.63
N ALA A 42 -5.11 -8.67 -12.88
CA ALA A 42 -4.30 -7.57 -12.39
C ALA A 42 -3.12 -8.05 -11.52
N VAL A 43 -3.37 -8.98 -10.58
CA VAL A 43 -2.31 -9.61 -9.76
C VAL A 43 -1.26 -10.29 -10.65
N GLY A 44 -1.67 -11.02 -11.69
CA GLY A 44 -0.74 -11.66 -12.62
C GLY A 44 0.21 -10.66 -13.31
N ILE A 45 -0.32 -9.54 -13.81
CA ILE A 45 0.50 -8.50 -14.44
C ILE A 45 1.43 -7.83 -13.42
N LEU A 46 0.98 -7.61 -12.18
CA LEU A 46 1.83 -7.08 -11.10
C LEU A 46 2.97 -8.05 -10.73
N MET A 47 2.73 -9.37 -10.79
CA MET A 47 3.79 -10.37 -10.59
C MET A 47 4.83 -10.33 -11.71
N GLU A 48 4.43 -10.11 -12.97
CA GLU A 48 5.37 -9.90 -14.08
C GLU A 48 6.23 -8.65 -13.89
N ILE A 49 5.68 -7.58 -13.30
CA ILE A 49 6.45 -6.39 -12.92
C ILE A 49 7.52 -6.75 -11.89
N LEU A 50 7.16 -7.50 -10.83
CA LEU A 50 8.13 -7.93 -9.82
C LEU A 50 9.25 -8.79 -10.42
N GLU A 51 8.92 -9.71 -11.31
CA GLU A 51 9.91 -10.53 -12.02
C GLU A 51 10.84 -9.66 -12.88
N ALA A 52 10.29 -8.69 -13.61
CA ALA A 52 11.08 -7.74 -14.38
C ALA A 52 12.02 -6.90 -13.50
N LEU A 53 11.60 -6.54 -12.28
CA LEU A 53 12.39 -5.74 -11.35
C LEU A 53 13.41 -6.55 -10.54
N ALA A 54 13.33 -7.89 -10.54
CA ALA A 54 14.16 -8.76 -9.69
C ALA A 54 15.68 -8.64 -9.92
N HIS A 55 16.09 -8.11 -11.07
CA HIS A 55 17.50 -7.88 -11.41
C HIS A 55 17.86 -6.39 -11.53
N CYS A 56 16.90 -5.50 -11.30
CA CYS A 56 17.15 -4.06 -11.30
C CYS A 56 17.84 -3.65 -9.99
N LYS A 57 18.99 -2.99 -10.09
CA LYS A 57 19.79 -2.53 -8.94
C LYS A 57 19.57 -1.06 -8.59
N GLU A 58 18.69 -0.37 -9.31
CA GLU A 58 18.39 1.03 -9.06
C GLU A 58 17.54 1.18 -7.79
N PRO A 59 17.86 2.13 -6.89
CA PRO A 59 17.06 2.35 -5.67
C PRO A 59 15.57 2.58 -5.95
N LEU A 60 15.27 3.26 -7.07
CA LEU A 60 13.89 3.51 -7.49
C LEU A 60 13.15 2.21 -7.87
N CYS A 61 13.84 1.20 -8.41
CA CYS A 61 13.24 -0.12 -8.67
C CYS A 61 12.80 -0.81 -7.39
N THR A 62 13.55 -0.67 -6.29
CA THR A 62 13.15 -1.19 -4.98
C THR A 62 11.85 -0.55 -4.50
N VAL A 63 11.75 0.79 -4.60
CA VAL A 63 10.53 1.51 -4.24
C VAL A 63 9.35 1.06 -5.10
N VAL A 64 9.56 0.83 -6.40
CA VAL A 64 8.49 0.32 -7.28
C VAL A 64 8.13 -1.13 -6.98
N ALA A 65 9.08 -1.98 -6.64
CA ALA A 65 8.80 -3.32 -6.18
C ALA A 65 7.95 -3.30 -4.90
N ALA A 66 8.27 -2.42 -3.94
CA ALA A 66 7.48 -2.24 -2.72
C ALA A 66 6.04 -1.79 -3.03
N ILE A 67 5.86 -0.79 -3.88
CA ILE A 67 4.52 -0.35 -4.35
C ILE A 67 3.77 -1.48 -5.07
N THR A 68 4.47 -2.28 -5.85
CA THR A 68 3.89 -3.45 -6.54
C THR A 68 3.40 -4.48 -5.52
N HIS A 69 4.19 -4.78 -4.49
CA HIS A 69 3.77 -5.63 -3.38
C HIS A 69 2.55 -5.06 -2.66
N LEU A 70 2.52 -3.77 -2.33
CA LEU A 70 1.37 -3.11 -1.72
C LEU A 70 0.10 -3.28 -2.57
N ASN A 71 0.17 -3.03 -3.88
CA ASN A 71 -0.96 -3.17 -4.79
C ASN A 71 -1.47 -4.62 -4.87
N ILE A 72 -0.57 -5.60 -4.88
CA ILE A 72 -0.97 -7.02 -4.81
C ILE A 72 -1.66 -7.30 -3.48
N GLY A 73 -1.10 -6.85 -2.35
CA GLY A 73 -1.69 -7.05 -1.03
C GLY A 73 -3.11 -6.48 -0.91
N LEU A 74 -3.32 -5.27 -1.42
CA LEU A 74 -4.64 -4.64 -1.49
C LEU A 74 -5.62 -5.49 -2.33
N LEU A 75 -5.19 -6.00 -3.49
CA LEU A 75 -6.03 -6.86 -4.35
C LEU A 75 -6.38 -8.18 -3.65
N GLN A 76 -5.45 -8.76 -2.91
CA GLN A 76 -5.68 -10.00 -2.14
C GLN A 76 -6.66 -9.76 -0.98
N ALA A 77 -6.54 -8.65 -0.26
CA ALA A 77 -7.49 -8.28 0.79
C ALA A 77 -8.92 -8.11 0.23
N ASP A 78 -9.04 -7.49 -0.93
CA ASP A 78 -10.32 -7.33 -1.63
C ASP A 78 -10.85 -8.65 -2.22
N LEU A 79 -9.96 -9.61 -2.52
CA LEU A 79 -10.31 -11.00 -2.84
C LEU A 79 -10.61 -11.86 -1.60
N ARG A 80 -10.52 -11.27 -0.39
CA ARG A 80 -10.69 -11.94 0.93
C ARG A 80 -9.63 -12.97 1.27
N ASP A 81 -8.46 -12.91 0.64
CA ASP A 81 -7.29 -13.69 1.02
C ASP A 81 -6.38 -12.85 1.94
N LEU A 82 -6.76 -12.78 3.22
CA LEU A 82 -6.03 -12.00 4.22
C LEU A 82 -4.64 -12.57 4.53
N GLY A 83 -4.41 -13.87 4.29
CA GLY A 83 -3.11 -14.51 4.46
C GLY A 83 -2.10 -13.98 3.45
N LEU A 84 -2.45 -14.02 2.17
CA LEU A 84 -1.62 -13.43 1.11
C LEU A 84 -1.50 -11.92 1.26
N ALA A 85 -2.59 -11.22 1.60
CA ALA A 85 -2.55 -9.77 1.81
C ALA A 85 -1.46 -9.37 2.82
N LYS A 86 -1.42 -10.03 3.98
CA LYS A 86 -0.38 -9.81 5.01
C LYS A 86 1.03 -10.04 4.49
N GLU A 87 1.25 -11.13 3.76
CA GLU A 87 2.57 -11.45 3.20
C GLU A 87 3.05 -10.33 2.27
N TYR A 88 2.16 -9.84 1.41
CA TYR A 88 2.48 -8.78 0.45
C TYR A 88 2.68 -7.41 1.13
N PHE A 89 1.87 -7.07 2.14
CA PHE A 89 2.11 -5.84 2.92
C PHE A 89 3.45 -5.90 3.67
N ARG A 90 3.81 -7.06 4.23
CA ARG A 90 5.11 -7.24 4.89
C ARG A 90 6.27 -7.04 3.90
N LYS A 91 6.21 -7.65 2.71
CA LYS A 91 7.24 -7.46 1.68
C LYS A 91 7.39 -6.00 1.24
N CYS A 92 6.29 -5.24 1.20
CA CYS A 92 6.38 -3.79 0.95
C CYS A 92 7.19 -3.08 2.05
N ILE A 93 6.88 -3.35 3.32
CA ILE A 93 7.58 -2.75 4.47
C ILE A 93 9.06 -3.15 4.47
N ASP A 94 9.36 -4.45 4.34
CA ASP A 94 10.73 -4.96 4.39
C ASP A 94 11.61 -4.33 3.29
N LEU A 95 11.11 -4.20 2.06
CA LEU A 95 11.86 -3.56 0.97
C LEU A 95 12.14 -2.06 1.22
N LEU A 96 11.21 -1.37 1.89
CA LEU A 96 11.36 0.04 2.23
C LEU A 96 12.23 0.28 3.48
N ASP A 97 12.38 -0.75 4.32
CA ASP A 97 13.28 -0.76 5.49
C ASP A 97 14.72 -1.14 5.12
N ASP A 98 14.91 -2.05 4.17
CA ASP A 98 16.22 -2.62 3.79
C ASP A 98 17.13 -1.64 3.03
N THR A 99 16.58 -0.57 2.47
CA THR A 99 17.32 0.43 1.69
C THR A 99 17.44 1.71 2.49
N GLU A 100 18.66 2.25 2.65
CA GLU A 100 18.98 3.44 3.48
C GLU A 100 17.88 4.52 3.40
N ASP A 101 16.98 4.50 4.40
CA ASP A 101 15.83 5.39 4.59
C ASP A 101 14.85 5.54 3.40
N SER A 102 14.67 4.53 2.55
CA SER A 102 13.76 4.67 1.40
C SER A 102 12.30 4.93 1.81
N LYS A 103 11.85 4.44 2.97
CA LYS A 103 10.55 4.78 3.57
C LYS A 103 10.34 6.26 3.92
N LEU A 104 11.40 7.05 4.05
CA LEU A 104 11.35 8.49 4.35
C LEU A 104 11.66 9.36 3.12
N THR A 105 11.71 8.76 1.94
CA THR A 105 11.83 9.48 0.68
C THR A 105 10.46 9.96 0.18
N PRO A 106 10.42 10.99 -0.68
CA PRO A 106 9.19 11.41 -1.35
C PRO A 106 8.43 10.27 -2.03
N GLU A 107 9.15 9.33 -2.66
CA GLU A 107 8.55 8.20 -3.36
C GLU A 107 8.12 7.04 -2.44
N GLY A 108 8.77 6.88 -1.27
CA GLY A 108 8.55 5.73 -0.37
C GLY A 108 7.62 5.98 0.82
N ILE A 109 7.37 7.24 1.20
CA ILE A 109 6.57 7.54 2.40
C ILE A 109 5.11 7.08 2.30
N LEU A 110 4.47 7.31 1.15
CA LEU A 110 3.08 6.91 0.92
C LEU A 110 2.89 5.39 1.00
N PRO A 111 3.66 4.55 0.27
CA PRO A 111 3.52 3.10 0.38
C PRO A 111 3.92 2.57 1.76
N ALA A 112 4.89 3.19 2.46
CA ALA A 112 5.27 2.77 3.81
C ALA A 112 4.13 2.93 4.82
N ILE A 113 3.50 4.12 4.86
CA ILE A 113 2.35 4.39 5.74
C ILE A 113 1.16 3.50 5.35
N SER A 114 0.88 3.38 4.04
CA SER A 114 -0.22 2.55 3.54
C SER A 114 -0.07 1.09 3.95
N ALA A 115 1.11 0.49 3.75
CA ALA A 115 1.33 -0.91 4.09
C ALA A 115 1.20 -1.19 5.60
N ASN A 116 1.68 -0.26 6.44
CA ASN A 116 1.50 -0.35 7.89
C ASN A 116 0.01 -0.28 8.28
N ASN A 117 -0.74 0.67 7.73
CA ASN A 117 -2.17 0.79 7.99
C ASN A 117 -2.94 -0.46 7.56
N GLU A 118 -2.72 -0.95 6.35
CA GLU A 118 -3.41 -2.14 5.85
C GLU A 118 -3.06 -3.39 6.67
N LEU A 119 -1.79 -3.55 7.05
CA LEU A 119 -1.36 -4.65 7.89
C LEU A 119 -2.01 -4.56 9.29
N GLY A 120 -2.07 -3.37 9.88
CA GLY A 120 -2.78 -3.11 11.13
C GLY A 120 -4.27 -3.44 11.04
N ILE A 121 -4.94 -3.06 9.94
CA ILE A 121 -6.34 -3.40 9.68
C ILE A 121 -6.53 -4.91 9.63
N VAL A 122 -5.65 -5.65 8.92
CA VAL A 122 -5.78 -7.10 8.85
C VAL A 122 -5.62 -7.75 10.24
N TYR A 123 -4.66 -7.31 11.06
CA TYR A 123 -4.52 -7.81 12.43
C TYR A 123 -5.75 -7.48 13.30
N ALA A 124 -6.31 -6.27 13.17
CA ALA A 124 -7.51 -5.88 13.90
C ALA A 124 -8.73 -6.74 13.50
N VAL A 125 -8.89 -7.06 12.21
CA VAL A 125 -9.93 -7.98 11.71
C VAL A 125 -9.77 -9.39 12.29
N GLU A 126 -8.53 -9.83 12.54
CA GLU A 126 -8.23 -11.10 13.19
C GLU A 126 -8.35 -11.05 14.73
N GLY A 127 -8.68 -9.90 15.32
CA GLY A 127 -8.78 -9.70 16.77
C GLY A 127 -7.44 -9.54 17.49
N LEU A 128 -6.35 -9.36 16.74
CA LEU A 128 -4.99 -9.16 17.23
C LEU A 128 -4.71 -7.66 17.40
N PHE A 129 -5.34 -7.08 18.41
CA PHE A 129 -5.40 -5.63 18.63
C PHE A 129 -4.06 -5.00 19.01
N GLU A 130 -3.23 -5.68 19.81
CA GLU A 130 -1.91 -5.15 20.17
C GLU A 130 -0.97 -5.13 18.96
N GLU A 131 -0.96 -6.21 18.17
CA GLU A 131 -0.21 -6.27 16.91
C GLU A 131 -0.69 -5.18 15.93
N ALA A 132 -2.00 -5.01 15.79
CA ALA A 132 -2.57 -3.95 14.97
C ALA A 132 -2.11 -2.55 15.42
N LYS A 133 -2.07 -2.31 16.74
CA LYS A 133 -1.65 -1.04 17.35
C LYS A 133 -0.20 -0.72 17.05
N ASP A 134 0.68 -1.73 17.07
CA ASP A 134 2.09 -1.55 16.74
C ASP A 134 2.28 -1.08 15.28
N PHE A 135 1.49 -1.60 14.33
CA PHE A 135 1.54 -1.13 12.95
C PHE A 135 0.97 0.28 12.78
N PHE A 136 -0.13 0.62 13.44
CA PHE A 136 -0.66 1.99 13.37
C PHE A 136 0.29 3.01 13.99
N LYS A 137 0.97 2.68 15.09
CA LYS A 137 2.03 3.53 15.67
C LYS A 137 3.23 3.69 14.74
N GLN A 138 3.60 2.64 14.01
CA GLN A 138 4.65 2.74 12.99
C GLN A 138 4.24 3.70 11.86
N ALA A 139 3.00 3.60 11.37
CA ALA A 139 2.45 4.54 10.38
C ALA A 139 2.44 5.99 10.89
N GLU A 140 2.00 6.22 12.14
CA GLU A 140 2.00 7.54 12.78
C GLU A 140 3.43 8.10 12.91
N GLY A 141 4.36 7.28 13.40
CA GLY A 141 5.77 7.68 13.55
C GLY A 141 6.42 8.04 12.22
N LEU A 142 6.10 7.33 11.13
CA LEU A 142 6.55 7.68 9.78
C LEU A 142 6.01 9.03 9.32
N TYR A 143 4.71 9.28 9.53
CA TYR A 143 4.10 10.57 9.18
C TYR A 143 4.77 11.73 9.92
N VAL A 144 4.92 11.62 11.25
CA VAL A 144 5.55 12.64 12.09
C VAL A 144 6.99 12.88 11.63
N LYS A 145 7.79 11.83 11.49
CA LYS A 145 9.19 11.94 11.05
C LYS A 145 9.31 12.59 9.67
N PHE A 146 8.45 12.24 8.73
CA PHE A 146 8.50 12.82 7.38
C PHE A 146 8.08 14.29 7.35
N THR A 147 7.03 14.66 8.10
CA THR A 147 6.48 16.02 8.08
C THR A 147 7.24 17.01 8.96
N GLU A 148 7.80 16.55 10.09
CA GLU A 148 8.48 17.41 11.07
C GLU A 148 10.01 17.41 10.90
N ASP A 149 10.64 16.25 10.67
CA ASP A 149 12.11 16.15 10.62
C ASP A 149 12.67 16.32 9.20
N VAL A 150 11.95 15.82 8.19
CA VAL A 150 12.42 15.79 6.79
C VAL A 150 11.93 17.00 6.00
N GLY A 151 10.63 17.34 6.11
CA GLY A 151 10.06 18.53 5.47
C GLY A 151 10.05 18.50 3.95
N LEU A 152 10.03 17.30 3.35
CA LEU A 152 9.92 17.11 1.90
C LEU A 152 8.46 16.97 1.47
N GLU A 153 8.18 17.20 0.19
CA GLU A 153 6.87 16.90 -0.39
C GLU A 153 6.82 15.43 -0.87
N PRO A 154 5.78 14.66 -0.51
CA PRO A 154 5.59 13.32 -1.01
C PRO A 154 5.31 13.34 -2.52
N VAL A 155 5.68 12.28 -3.22
CA VAL A 155 5.39 12.10 -4.65
C VAL A 155 4.38 10.98 -4.82
N HIS A 156 3.32 11.26 -5.56
CA HIS A 156 2.32 10.24 -5.86
C HIS A 156 2.86 9.25 -6.90
N MET A 157 3.23 8.07 -6.42
CA MET A 157 3.37 6.87 -7.23
C MET A 157 2.04 6.12 -7.22
N THR A 158 1.70 5.46 -8.34
CA THR A 158 0.41 4.81 -8.59
C THR A 158 0.13 3.66 -7.60
N ILE A 159 -0.28 4.01 -6.38
CA ILE A 159 -1.01 3.11 -5.49
C ILE A 159 -2.40 2.97 -6.13
N MET A 160 -2.78 1.75 -6.45
CA MET A 160 -4.04 1.49 -7.12
C MET A 160 -5.18 1.84 -6.17
N ASN A 161 -6.07 2.74 -6.62
CA ASN A 161 -7.36 2.93 -5.98
C ASN A 161 -8.18 1.65 -6.18
N ILE A 162 -8.06 0.71 -5.25
CA ILE A 162 -9.03 -0.37 -5.17
C ILE A 162 -10.33 0.27 -4.70
N VAL A 163 -11.29 0.29 -5.61
CA VAL A 163 -12.64 0.82 -5.41
C VAL A 163 -13.20 0.25 -4.10
N GLY A 164 -13.17 1.07 -3.05
CA GLY A 164 -13.80 0.76 -1.76
C GLY A 164 -12.88 0.46 -0.57
N LEU A 165 -11.55 0.43 -0.70
CA LEU A 165 -10.66 0.17 0.47
C LEU A 165 -10.04 1.45 1.05
N THR A 166 -9.74 2.47 0.25
CA THR A 166 -9.03 3.66 0.78
C THR A 166 -9.82 4.97 0.74
N GLY A 167 -10.95 5.06 0.03
CA GLY A 167 -11.71 6.33 -0.06
C GLY A 167 -10.90 7.50 -0.63
N ILE A 168 -9.75 7.22 -1.24
CA ILE A 168 -8.85 8.21 -1.85
C ILE A 168 -9.33 8.42 -3.29
N GLU A 169 -9.86 9.61 -3.55
CA GLU A 169 -10.35 10.00 -4.87
C GLU A 169 -9.22 10.08 -5.89
N ARG A 170 -9.57 9.88 -7.17
CA ARG A 170 -8.63 9.71 -8.30
C ARG A 170 -7.78 10.94 -8.62
N ASP A 171 -8.09 12.09 -8.01
CA ASP A 171 -7.51 13.41 -8.33
C ASP A 171 -6.83 14.11 -7.13
N LEU A 172 -6.53 13.38 -6.05
CA LEU A 172 -5.87 13.97 -4.88
C LEU A 172 -4.37 14.16 -5.12
N CYS A 173 -3.83 15.30 -4.71
CA CYS A 173 -2.39 15.51 -4.69
C CYS A 173 -1.74 14.63 -3.59
N ALA A 174 -0.43 14.38 -3.71
CA ALA A 174 0.29 13.50 -2.80
C ALA A 174 0.18 13.93 -1.32
N ASN A 175 0.14 15.24 -1.05
CA ASN A 175 -0.09 15.77 0.30
C ASN A 175 -1.47 15.39 0.84
N SER A 176 -2.53 15.56 0.06
CA SER A 176 -3.87 15.16 0.48
C SER A 176 -3.99 13.65 0.69
N ILE A 177 -3.24 12.84 -0.07
CA ILE A 177 -3.15 11.39 0.16
C ILE A 177 -2.46 11.12 1.51
N LEU A 178 -1.33 11.77 1.78
CA LEU A 178 -0.59 11.64 3.03
C LEU A 178 -1.46 12.02 4.25
N GLU A 179 -2.19 13.14 4.15
CA GLU A 179 -3.13 13.59 5.19
C GLU A 179 -4.24 12.57 5.43
N LYS A 180 -4.90 12.07 4.38
CA LYS A 180 -5.95 11.05 4.52
C LYS A 180 -5.43 9.74 5.12
N LEU A 181 -4.23 9.32 4.75
CA LEU A 181 -3.58 8.15 5.36
C LEU A 181 -3.35 8.38 6.85
N HIS A 182 -2.90 9.58 7.24
CA HIS A 182 -2.72 9.92 8.64
C HIS A 182 -4.04 9.97 9.41
N GLU A 183 -5.09 10.59 8.86
CA GLU A 183 -6.43 10.58 9.46
C GLU A 183 -6.94 9.14 9.70
N SER A 184 -6.76 8.26 8.71
CA SER A 184 -7.09 6.83 8.83
C SER A 184 -6.26 6.16 9.93
N THR A 185 -4.97 6.47 10.03
CA THR A 185 -4.07 5.96 11.08
C THR A 185 -4.59 6.32 12.48
N LEU A 186 -4.88 7.61 12.69
CA LEU A 186 -5.39 8.13 13.97
C LEU A 186 -6.76 7.54 14.33
N TYR A 187 -7.65 7.42 13.34
CA TYR A 187 -8.95 6.78 13.53
C TYR A 187 -8.81 5.33 13.98
N ASN A 188 -7.92 4.58 13.34
CA ASN A 188 -7.68 3.19 13.68
C ASN A 188 -7.01 3.03 15.07
N LEU A 189 -6.08 3.92 15.44
CA LEU A 189 -5.53 3.97 16.81
C LEU A 189 -6.63 4.18 17.85
N CYS A 190 -7.51 5.17 17.63
CA CYS A 190 -8.63 5.46 18.53
C CYS A 190 -9.56 4.27 18.72
N ILE A 191 -9.94 3.60 17.62
CA ILE A 191 -10.80 2.41 17.69
C ILE A 191 -10.10 1.28 18.44
N ASN A 192 -8.83 1.04 18.12
CA ASN A 192 -8.09 -0.06 18.70
C ASN A 192 -7.94 0.09 20.22
N ASP A 193 -7.73 1.32 20.70
CA ASP A 193 -7.71 1.64 22.14
C ASP A 193 -9.09 1.44 22.80
N ALA A 194 -10.18 1.71 22.09
CA ALA A 194 -11.53 1.54 22.63
C ALA A 194 -11.97 0.07 22.73
N VAL A 195 -11.44 -0.81 21.87
CA VAL A 195 -11.80 -2.24 21.83
C VAL A 195 -10.79 -3.14 22.55
N SER A 196 -9.60 -2.62 22.88
CA SER A 196 -8.59 -3.36 23.64
C SER A 196 -9.07 -3.63 25.07
N PRO A 197 -9.01 -4.88 25.56
CA PRO A 197 -9.39 -5.19 26.93
C PRO A 197 -8.49 -4.43 27.91
N PRO A 198 -9.01 -3.95 29.06
CA PRO A 198 -8.20 -3.24 30.03
C PRO A 198 -7.02 -4.10 30.46
N GLN A 199 -5.82 -3.57 30.29
CA GLN A 199 -4.59 -4.20 30.74
C GLN A 199 -4.63 -4.26 32.27
N ILE A 200 -5.09 -5.38 32.83
CA ILE A 200 -4.99 -5.66 34.25
C ILE A 200 -3.50 -5.88 34.54
N GLY A 201 -2.84 -4.81 35.00
CA GLY A 201 -1.44 -4.85 35.43
C GLY A 201 -1.24 -5.97 36.45
N ARG A 202 -0.23 -6.81 36.20
CA ARG A 202 0.28 -7.77 37.17
C ARG A 202 1.09 -7.10 38.26
#